data_AF-A0A7S2AX50-F1
#
_entry.id   AF-A0A7S2AX50-F1
#
_cell.length_a   1.000
_cell.length_b   1.000
_cell.length_c   1.000
_cell.angle_alpha   90.00
_cell.angle_beta   90.00
_cell.angle_gamma   90.00
#
_symmetry.space_group_name_H-M   'P 1'
#
loop_
_entity.id
_entity.type
_entity.pdbx_description
1 polymer ?
#
loop_
_entity_poly.entity_id
_entity_poly.type
_entity_poly.pdbx_seq_one_letter_code
_entity_poly.pdbx_strand_id
1 'polypeptide(L)'
;GSEERGGSSSLSVVEERQQQHLWWLNSSKHSAIPPPLVREKTVIVSDFAVIHRRADGRRVFAFRVADVYRNQVLDARARALLYCFDRSSGSRSSTRLPGSASSSSLAGTVSSGGAEECYTETELDLGYSSGRDRLFLWLPSVAEHVIDESSPLFGLDEMDLVSLGAEVVVSVEGTCYATGNMVVTHKVYRAGTNLAFGATFAPVVVPPLQQAANCGASAARGKFIQQGENSAKKQVHHQGAIEIDYSKFHKLLKNACGDYK
;
A
#
# COMPACT_ATOMS: atom_id res chain seq x y z
N GLY A 1 11.81 -3.53 61.10
CA GLY A 1 10.77 -3.31 60.08
C GLY A 1 11.43 -2.61 58.92
N SER A 2 11.39 -3.15 57.71
CA SER A 2 10.32 -2.89 56.71
C SER A 2 10.26 -1.39 56.41
N GLU A 3 10.61 -0.91 55.21
CA GLU A 3 9.86 -1.17 53.97
C GLU A 3 10.70 -1.15 52.68
N GLU A 4 10.17 -1.89 51.72
CA GLU A 4 10.60 -2.12 50.35
C GLU A 4 10.13 -1.02 49.37
N ARG A 5 10.90 -0.93 48.26
CA ARG A 5 10.49 -0.77 46.84
C ARG A 5 9.71 0.48 46.38
N GLY A 6 10.19 1.00 45.25
CA GLY A 6 9.32 1.71 44.30
C GLY A 6 9.99 2.66 43.32
N GLY A 7 11.22 2.40 42.85
CA GLY A 7 11.83 3.17 41.77
C GLY A 7 11.15 2.87 40.43
N SER A 8 10.04 3.53 40.13
CA SER A 8 9.43 3.54 38.80
C SER A 8 10.32 4.34 37.84
N SER A 9 11.18 3.66 37.09
CA SER A 9 11.91 4.26 35.97
C SER A 9 10.89 4.64 34.88
N SER A 10 10.54 5.93 34.82
CA SER A 10 9.75 6.48 33.71
C SER A 10 10.56 6.34 32.42
N LEU A 11 10.12 5.46 31.53
CA LEU A 11 10.69 5.35 30.19
C LEU A 11 10.53 6.68 29.45
N SER A 12 11.53 7.03 28.65
CA SER A 12 11.44 8.22 27.82
C SER A 12 10.32 8.05 26.78
N VAL A 13 9.68 9.15 26.37
CA VAL A 13 8.62 9.17 25.34
C VAL A 13 9.09 8.50 24.04
N VAL A 14 10.40 8.46 23.77
CA VAL A 14 10.99 7.81 22.59
C VAL A 14 11.07 6.29 22.75
N GLU A 15 11.42 5.78 23.93
CA GLU A 15 11.46 4.33 24.20
C GLU A 15 10.07 3.72 24.27
N GLU A 16 9.11 4.44 24.84
CA GLU A 16 7.70 4.02 24.88
C GLU A 16 7.11 3.92 23.46
N ARG A 17 7.50 4.84 22.55
CA ARG A 17 7.16 4.82 21.12
C ARG A 17 7.78 3.63 20.37
N GLN A 18 9.03 3.29 20.66
CA GLN A 18 9.70 2.13 20.05
C GLN A 18 9.06 0.81 20.52
N GLN A 19 8.73 0.69 21.81
CA GLN A 19 8.08 -0.50 22.35
C GLN A 19 6.65 -0.68 21.80
N GLN A 20 5.89 0.39 21.61
CA GLN A 20 4.54 0.33 21.01
C GLN A 20 4.58 0.01 19.49
N HIS A 21 5.56 0.52 18.76
CA HIS A 21 5.76 0.20 17.33
C HIS A 21 6.17 -1.27 17.13
N LEU A 22 7.07 -1.79 17.98
CA LEU A 22 7.49 -3.20 17.98
C LEU A 22 6.36 -4.14 18.41
N TRP A 23 5.51 -3.72 19.36
CA TRP A 23 4.31 -4.46 19.75
C TRP A 23 3.26 -4.55 18.62
N TRP A 24 3.11 -3.47 17.83
CA TRP A 24 2.20 -3.45 16.68
C TRP A 24 2.67 -4.38 15.55
N LEU A 25 3.97 -4.38 15.24
CA LEU A 25 4.58 -5.28 14.26
C LEU A 25 4.38 -6.77 14.61
N ASN A 26 4.31 -7.09 15.90
CA ASN A 26 4.14 -8.47 16.40
C ASN A 26 2.68 -8.87 16.71
N SER A 27 1.70 -7.98 16.50
CA SER A 27 0.30 -8.27 16.80
C SER A 27 -0.43 -8.87 15.59
N SER A 28 -0.87 -10.12 15.71
CA SER A 28 -1.54 -10.93 14.65
C SER A 28 -2.93 -10.43 14.20
N LYS A 29 -3.26 -9.15 14.42
CA LYS A 29 -4.57 -8.53 14.17
C LYS A 29 -4.49 -7.42 13.11
N HIS A 30 -4.11 -7.77 11.88
CA HIS A 30 -4.06 -6.85 10.72
C HIS A 30 -5.44 -6.37 10.20
N SER A 31 -6.54 -6.55 10.94
CA SER A 31 -7.91 -6.30 10.45
C SER A 31 -8.54 -4.97 10.92
N ALA A 32 -7.96 -4.32 11.91
CA ALA A 32 -8.50 -3.08 12.47
C ALA A 32 -7.47 -1.98 12.31
N ILE A 33 -7.83 -0.91 11.59
CA ILE A 33 -7.05 0.32 11.59
C ILE A 33 -7.09 0.83 13.04
N PRO A 34 -5.95 0.95 13.74
CA PRO A 34 -5.99 1.51 15.08
C PRO A 34 -6.51 2.96 14.97
N PRO A 35 -7.38 3.42 15.87
CA PRO A 35 -7.60 4.86 16.01
C PRO A 35 -6.22 5.48 16.24
N PRO A 36 -5.75 6.40 15.38
CA PRO A 36 -4.36 6.74 15.40
C PRO A 36 -4.01 7.43 16.73
N LEU A 37 -2.96 6.90 17.34
CA LEU A 37 -2.30 7.45 18.52
C LEU A 37 -1.57 8.78 18.19
N VAL A 38 -1.56 9.20 16.92
CA VAL A 38 -0.86 10.39 16.44
C VAL A 38 -1.71 11.09 15.38
N ARG A 39 -2.07 12.35 15.63
CA ARG A 39 -2.94 13.21 14.80
C ARG A 39 -2.39 13.55 13.40
N GLU A 40 -1.28 12.94 12.97
CA GLU A 40 -0.50 13.39 11.81
C GLU A 40 -0.62 12.49 10.57
N LYS A 41 -1.03 11.21 10.71
CA LYS A 41 -1.22 10.31 9.56
C LYS A 41 -2.69 10.14 9.23
N THR A 42 -3.22 11.04 8.40
CA THR A 42 -4.60 11.01 7.89
C THR A 42 -4.74 10.10 6.67
N VAL A 43 -3.71 10.03 5.82
CA VAL A 43 -3.68 9.16 4.64
C VAL A 43 -3.18 7.76 4.99
N ILE A 44 -3.89 6.75 4.48
CA ILE A 44 -3.45 5.36 4.51
C ILE A 44 -3.34 4.81 3.09
N VAL A 45 -2.42 3.85 2.95
CA VAL A 45 -2.15 3.11 1.72
C VAL A 45 -2.32 1.62 2.03
N SER A 46 -2.83 0.83 1.07
CA SER A 46 -3.05 -0.61 1.26
C SER A 46 -1.77 -1.36 1.62
N ASP A 47 -1.92 -2.51 2.29
CA ASP A 47 -0.75 -3.34 2.65
C ASP A 47 -0.20 -4.10 1.46
N PHE A 48 -1.08 -4.39 0.51
CA PHE A 48 -0.78 -5.06 -0.74
C PHE A 48 -1.06 -4.11 -1.91
N ALA A 49 -0.21 -4.19 -2.93
CA ALA A 49 -0.56 -3.79 -4.28
C ALA A 49 -0.96 -5.02 -5.08
N VAL A 50 -1.67 -4.80 -6.18
CA VAL A 50 -2.14 -5.88 -7.05
C VAL A 50 -1.71 -5.63 -8.49
N ILE A 51 -1.42 -6.72 -9.20
CA ILE A 51 -1.35 -6.73 -10.66
C ILE A 51 -2.48 -7.61 -11.17
N HIS A 52 -3.41 -7.05 -11.94
CA HIS A 52 -4.54 -7.81 -12.51
C HIS A 52 -4.95 -7.28 -13.87
N ARG A 53 -5.82 -8.02 -14.57
CA ARG A 53 -6.52 -7.53 -15.75
C ARG A 53 -7.80 -6.81 -15.33
N ARG A 54 -8.02 -5.60 -15.84
CA ARG A 54 -9.28 -4.87 -15.69
C ARG A 54 -10.33 -5.47 -16.65
N ALA A 55 -11.59 -5.11 -16.47
CA ALA A 55 -12.70 -5.50 -17.34
C ALA A 55 -12.52 -5.12 -18.82
N ASP A 56 -11.71 -4.09 -19.13
CA ASP A 56 -11.34 -3.70 -20.50
C ASP A 56 -10.21 -4.56 -21.10
N GLY A 57 -9.74 -5.57 -20.37
CA GLY A 57 -8.67 -6.49 -20.78
C GLY A 57 -7.25 -6.00 -20.49
N ARG A 58 -7.06 -4.74 -20.09
CA ARG A 58 -5.74 -4.17 -19.83
C ARG A 58 -5.16 -4.68 -18.52
N ARG A 59 -3.87 -5.02 -18.51
CA ARG A 59 -3.13 -5.31 -17.27
C ARG A 59 -2.83 -3.99 -16.55
N VAL A 60 -3.00 -3.97 -15.24
CA VAL A 60 -2.75 -2.79 -14.40
C VAL A 60 -2.00 -3.19 -13.13
N PHE A 61 -1.09 -2.33 -12.70
CA PHE A 61 -0.58 -2.30 -11.33
C PHE A 61 -1.44 -1.33 -10.53
N ALA A 62 -1.91 -1.72 -9.35
CA ALA A 62 -2.85 -0.92 -8.57
C ALA A 62 -2.60 -1.00 -7.06
N PHE A 63 -2.82 0.12 -6.38
CA PHE A 63 -2.83 0.19 -4.92
C PHE A 63 -3.95 1.10 -4.42
N ARG A 64 -4.42 0.86 -3.20
CA ARG A 64 -5.55 1.61 -2.64
C ARG A 64 -5.06 2.68 -1.67
N VAL A 65 -5.69 3.84 -1.74
CA VAL A 65 -5.41 5.01 -0.91
C VAL A 65 -6.71 5.50 -0.28
N ALA A 66 -6.67 5.93 0.98
CA ALA A 66 -7.81 6.60 1.61
C ALA A 66 -7.35 7.66 2.60
N ASP A 67 -8.19 8.66 2.78
CA ASP A 67 -8.18 9.49 3.99
C ASP A 67 -9.01 8.78 5.07
N VAL A 68 -8.42 8.52 6.23
CA VAL A 68 -9.09 7.92 7.40
C VAL A 68 -9.93 8.96 8.13
N TYR A 69 -9.55 10.23 8.03
CA TYR A 69 -10.23 11.34 8.67
C TYR A 69 -10.82 12.23 7.60
N ARG A 70 -12.11 12.02 7.32
CA ARG A 70 -12.86 12.66 6.24
C ARG A 70 -12.37 14.07 5.88
N ASN A 71 -11.93 14.19 4.63
CA ASN A 71 -11.61 15.45 3.94
C ASN A 71 -10.56 16.30 4.68
N GLN A 72 -9.64 15.66 5.40
CA GLN A 72 -8.53 16.37 6.01
C GLN A 72 -7.39 16.55 5.02
N VAL A 73 -7.34 15.82 3.91
CA VAL A 73 -6.25 15.98 2.93
C VAL A 73 -6.73 16.65 1.66
N LEU A 74 -6.22 17.85 1.43
CA LEU A 74 -6.35 18.61 0.20
C LEU A 74 -5.23 18.24 -0.79
N ASP A 75 -5.53 18.37 -2.08
CA ASP A 75 -4.59 18.18 -3.19
C ASP A 75 -3.76 16.88 -3.08
N ALA A 76 -4.45 15.78 -2.77
CA ALA A 76 -3.79 14.50 -2.63
C ALA A 76 -3.27 14.03 -4.00
N ARG A 77 -1.99 13.66 -4.06
CA ARG A 77 -1.32 13.22 -5.29
C ARG A 77 -0.55 11.93 -5.04
N ALA A 78 -0.69 10.98 -5.95
CA ALA A 78 0.03 9.71 -5.91
C ALA A 78 1.18 9.68 -6.91
N ARG A 79 2.28 9.05 -6.52
CA ARG A 79 3.46 8.76 -7.37
C ARG A 79 3.90 7.32 -7.13
N ALA A 80 4.49 6.69 -8.16
CA ALA A 80 5.02 5.34 -8.07
C ALA A 80 6.35 5.22 -8.82
N LEU A 81 7.33 4.61 -8.17
CA LEU A 81 8.67 4.36 -8.70
C LEU A 81 8.95 2.86 -8.60
N LEU A 82 9.42 2.26 -9.69
CA LEU A 82 9.94 0.91 -9.76
C LEU A 82 11.46 0.95 -9.54
N TYR A 83 11.92 0.25 -8.52
CA TYR A 83 13.33 -0.04 -8.29
C TYR A 83 13.62 -1.49 -8.66
N CYS A 84 14.69 -1.73 -9.42
CA CYS A 84 15.21 -3.07 -9.67
C CYS A 84 16.65 -3.14 -9.14
N PHE A 85 16.90 -4.02 -8.17
CA PHE A 85 18.20 -4.23 -7.57
C PHE A 85 18.83 -5.47 -8.22
N ASP A 86 19.73 -5.28 -9.18
CA ASP A 86 20.37 -6.39 -9.88
C ASP A 86 21.14 -7.29 -8.89
N ARG A 87 20.51 -8.39 -8.48
CA ARG A 87 21.08 -9.34 -7.52
C ARG A 87 22.21 -10.17 -8.12
N SER A 88 22.48 -10.06 -9.42
CA SER A 88 23.54 -10.82 -10.09
C SER A 88 24.94 -10.26 -9.81
N SER A 89 25.06 -9.00 -9.36
CA SER A 89 26.35 -8.35 -9.07
C SER A 89 27.12 -8.96 -7.88
N GLY A 90 26.46 -9.79 -7.07
CA GLY A 90 27.05 -10.45 -5.90
C GLY A 90 27.87 -11.71 -6.20
N SER A 91 27.77 -12.29 -7.40
CA SER A 91 28.64 -13.41 -7.81
C SER A 91 29.83 -12.88 -8.62
N ARG A 92 30.68 -12.07 -7.97
CA ARG A 92 32.04 -11.84 -8.47
C ARG A 92 32.89 -13.08 -8.18
N SER A 93 32.65 -14.17 -8.92
CA SER A 93 33.74 -15.06 -9.30
C SER A 93 34.67 -14.24 -10.18
N SER A 94 35.74 -13.74 -9.58
CA SER A 94 36.82 -13.05 -10.27
C SER A 94 37.48 -13.99 -11.28
N THR A 95 36.99 -14.00 -12.52
CA THR A 95 37.79 -14.37 -13.69
C THR A 95 37.58 -13.30 -14.75
N ARG A 96 38.45 -12.29 -14.72
CA ARG A 96 38.61 -11.36 -15.83
C ARG A 96 39.12 -12.15 -17.04
N LEU A 97 38.37 -12.15 -18.13
CA LEU A 97 38.91 -12.39 -19.46
C LEU A 97 38.87 -11.07 -20.25
N PRO A 98 39.99 -10.63 -20.86
CA PRO A 98 40.01 -9.42 -21.66
C PRO A 98 39.61 -9.75 -23.10
N GLY A 99 38.74 -8.92 -23.68
CA GLY A 99 38.55 -8.84 -25.12
C GLY A 99 37.19 -9.31 -25.61
N SER A 100 36.21 -8.41 -25.60
CA SER A 100 35.14 -8.38 -26.61
C SER A 100 34.41 -7.05 -26.51
N ALA A 101 34.77 -6.12 -27.39
CA ALA A 101 34.00 -4.90 -27.63
C ALA A 101 32.90 -5.20 -28.65
N SER A 102 31.64 -4.93 -28.34
CA SER A 102 30.61 -4.59 -29.33
C SER A 102 29.36 -3.95 -28.69
N SER A 103 29.30 -2.62 -28.78
CA SER A 103 28.13 -1.82 -29.24
C SER A 103 26.76 -2.09 -28.57
N SER A 104 26.38 -1.36 -27.53
CA SER A 104 25.68 -0.04 -27.54
C SER A 104 24.20 -0.07 -28.02
N SER A 105 23.26 0.28 -27.14
CA SER A 105 22.34 1.41 -27.39
C SER A 105 21.49 1.82 -26.17
N LEU A 106 21.77 3.06 -25.72
CA LEU A 106 20.81 4.09 -25.29
C LEU A 106 20.00 3.87 -24.00
N ALA A 107 20.67 4.06 -22.86
CA ALA A 107 20.05 4.73 -21.71
C ALA A 107 20.97 5.87 -21.28
N GLY A 108 20.44 7.10 -21.25
CA GLY A 108 21.19 8.28 -20.86
C GLY A 108 21.50 8.24 -19.37
N THR A 109 22.73 7.90 -19.01
CA THR A 109 23.23 8.01 -17.64
C THR A 109 24.35 9.05 -17.62
N VAL A 110 24.12 10.14 -16.88
CA VAL A 110 25.16 11.09 -16.50
C VAL A 110 26.09 10.36 -15.54
N SER A 111 27.24 9.90 -16.05
CA SER A 111 28.25 9.25 -15.23
C SER A 111 29.14 10.31 -14.57
N SER A 112 28.80 10.69 -13.34
CA SER A 112 29.72 11.37 -12.43
C SER A 112 30.34 10.32 -11.52
N GLY A 113 31.66 10.12 -11.63
CA GLY A 113 32.43 9.11 -10.93
C GLY A 113 32.08 8.96 -9.44
N GLY A 114 31.63 7.76 -9.11
CA GLY A 114 31.25 7.26 -7.79
C GLY A 114 30.79 5.82 -8.00
N ALA A 115 30.92 4.92 -7.01
CA ALA A 115 30.60 3.50 -7.15
C ALA A 115 29.26 3.30 -7.90
N GLU A 116 29.25 2.49 -8.97
CA GLU A 116 28.02 2.24 -9.74
C GLU A 116 26.92 1.77 -8.80
N GLU A 117 25.86 2.56 -8.71
CA GLU A 117 24.68 2.21 -7.94
C GLU A 117 24.06 0.97 -8.57
N CYS A 118 23.97 -0.13 -7.81
CA CYS A 118 23.50 -1.43 -8.30
C CYS A 118 21.97 -1.50 -8.33
N TYR A 119 21.31 -0.47 -8.85
CA TYR A 119 19.88 -0.46 -9.07
C TYR A 119 19.48 0.45 -10.23
N THR A 120 18.33 0.16 -10.84
CA THR A 120 17.65 1.07 -11.77
C THR A 120 16.39 1.63 -11.12
N GLU A 121 16.09 2.90 -11.41
CA GLU A 121 14.86 3.58 -10.98
C GLU A 121 14.06 3.97 -12.22
N THR A 122 12.76 3.69 -12.24
CA THR A 122 11.87 4.08 -13.34
C THR A 122 10.49 4.45 -12.82
N GLU A 123 9.92 5.56 -13.29
CA GLU A 123 8.58 6.01 -12.89
C GLU A 123 7.49 5.13 -13.50
N LEU A 124 6.47 4.82 -12.70
CA LEU A 124 5.23 4.19 -13.16
C LEU A 124 4.16 5.27 -13.29
N ASP A 125 3.75 5.58 -14.52
CA ASP A 125 2.73 6.62 -14.77
C ASP A 125 1.37 6.22 -14.18
N LEU A 126 0.92 6.98 -13.18
CA LEU A 126 -0.41 6.86 -12.56
C LEU A 126 -1.46 7.74 -13.27
N GLY A 127 -1.13 8.25 -14.46
CA GLY A 127 -1.97 9.07 -15.31
C GLY A 127 -1.77 10.57 -15.09
N TYR A 128 -0.53 11.02 -14.92
CA TYR A 128 -0.15 12.43 -14.69
C TYR A 128 -0.75 13.38 -15.73
N SER A 129 -0.60 13.03 -17.01
CA SER A 129 -1.11 13.81 -18.15
C SER A 129 -2.64 13.95 -18.12
N SER A 130 -3.33 12.89 -17.69
CA SER A 130 -4.79 12.87 -17.56
C SER A 130 -5.31 13.41 -16.23
N GLY A 131 -4.42 13.68 -15.27
CA GLY A 131 -4.77 14.10 -13.91
C GLY A 131 -5.32 13.01 -13.01
N ARG A 132 -5.18 11.72 -13.37
CA ARG A 132 -5.66 10.59 -12.55
C ARG A 132 -4.79 10.33 -11.32
N ASP A 133 -3.57 10.88 -11.30
CA ASP A 133 -2.67 10.88 -10.15
C ASP A 133 -3.15 11.80 -9.01
N ARG A 134 -4.00 12.79 -9.32
CA ARG A 134 -4.66 13.67 -8.35
C ARG A 134 -5.91 12.99 -7.78
N LEU A 135 -5.82 12.55 -6.54
CA LEU A 135 -6.82 11.74 -5.87
C LEU A 135 -7.84 12.61 -5.13
N PHE A 136 -9.12 12.45 -5.45
CA PHE A 136 -10.21 12.98 -4.64
C PHE A 136 -10.57 11.98 -3.54
N LEU A 137 -9.93 12.08 -2.37
CA LEU A 137 -10.05 11.14 -1.25
C LEU A 137 -11.36 11.28 -0.44
N TRP A 138 -12.48 11.57 -1.10
CA TRP A 138 -13.82 11.52 -0.48
C TRP A 138 -14.23 10.09 -0.14
N LEU A 139 -13.80 9.12 -0.94
CA LEU A 139 -13.90 7.69 -0.68
C LEU A 139 -12.51 7.07 -0.91
N PRO A 140 -12.26 5.85 -0.38
CA PRO A 140 -11.10 5.08 -0.79
C PRO A 140 -10.98 4.99 -2.31
N SER A 141 -9.85 5.42 -2.84
CA SER A 141 -9.54 5.40 -4.27
C SER A 141 -8.49 4.35 -4.58
N VAL A 142 -8.49 3.84 -5.81
CA VAL A 142 -7.46 2.92 -6.31
C VAL A 142 -6.66 3.70 -7.34
N ALA A 143 -5.37 3.90 -7.05
CA ALA A 143 -4.42 4.48 -7.99
C ALA A 143 -3.87 3.34 -8.87
N GLU A 144 -3.81 3.58 -10.18
CA GLU A 144 -3.51 2.53 -11.15
C GLU A 144 -2.50 3.02 -12.18
N HIS A 145 -1.50 2.18 -12.45
CA HIS A 145 -0.61 2.27 -13.59
C HIS A 145 -1.06 1.26 -14.64
N VAL A 146 -1.28 1.72 -15.87
CA VAL A 146 -1.62 0.84 -16.99
C VAL A 146 -0.34 0.21 -17.52
N ILE A 147 -0.32 -1.12 -17.58
CA ILE A 147 0.82 -1.88 -18.11
C ILE A 147 0.60 -2.06 -19.61
N ASP A 148 0.99 -1.05 -20.38
CA ASP A 148 1.07 -1.09 -21.84
C ASP A 148 2.51 -1.31 -22.32
N GLU A 149 2.75 -1.28 -23.62
CA GLU A 149 4.08 -1.52 -24.23
C GLU A 149 5.17 -0.53 -23.77
N SER A 150 4.79 0.64 -23.24
CA SER A 150 5.73 1.63 -22.72
C SER A 150 6.07 1.43 -21.23
N SER A 151 5.29 0.59 -20.54
CA SER A 151 5.49 0.29 -19.12
C SER A 151 6.74 -0.55 -18.90
N PRO A 152 7.56 -0.25 -17.87
CA PRO A 152 8.69 -1.12 -17.49
C PRO A 152 8.22 -2.47 -16.90
N LEU A 153 6.92 -2.64 -16.64
CA LEU A 153 6.32 -3.90 -16.20
C LEU A 153 5.78 -4.74 -17.37
N PHE A 154 5.89 -4.23 -18.62
CA PHE A 154 5.35 -4.92 -19.78
C PHE A 154 6.08 -6.24 -20.05
N GLY A 155 5.31 -7.31 -20.24
CA GLY A 155 5.85 -8.65 -20.50
C GLY A 155 6.53 -9.33 -19.31
N LEU A 156 6.52 -8.73 -18.11
CA LEU A 156 7.08 -9.33 -16.91
C LEU A 156 6.01 -10.08 -16.11
N ASP A 157 6.35 -11.30 -15.68
CA ASP A 157 5.56 -12.08 -14.74
C ASP A 157 6.13 -12.01 -13.32
N GLU A 158 5.43 -12.62 -12.36
CA GLU A 158 5.83 -12.58 -10.94
C GLU A 158 7.26 -13.08 -10.70
N MET A 159 7.64 -14.16 -11.38
CA MET A 159 8.98 -14.77 -11.23
C MET A 159 10.08 -13.86 -11.79
N ASP A 160 9.80 -13.11 -12.85
CA ASP A 160 10.75 -12.16 -13.43
C ASP A 160 10.98 -11.01 -12.47
N LEU A 161 9.90 -10.44 -11.91
CA LEU A 161 9.99 -9.37 -10.92
C LEU A 161 10.74 -9.80 -9.66
N VAL A 162 10.54 -11.04 -9.19
CA VAL A 162 11.31 -11.59 -8.04
C VAL A 162 12.79 -11.70 -8.40
N SER A 163 13.12 -12.18 -9.60
CA SER A 163 14.50 -12.35 -10.06
C SER A 163 15.23 -11.01 -10.23
N LEU A 164 14.52 -9.98 -10.69
CA LEU A 164 15.00 -8.61 -10.80
C LEU A 164 15.13 -7.88 -9.45
N GLY A 165 14.68 -8.51 -8.35
CA GLY A 165 14.62 -7.86 -7.05
C GLY A 165 13.72 -6.62 -7.07
N ALA A 166 12.62 -6.66 -7.83
CA ALA A 166 11.77 -5.51 -8.07
C ALA A 166 11.04 -5.05 -6.79
N GLU A 167 11.14 -3.76 -6.50
CA GLU A 167 10.41 -3.08 -5.43
C GLU A 167 9.69 -1.85 -5.99
N VAL A 168 8.37 -1.78 -5.85
CA VAL A 168 7.60 -0.59 -6.21
C VAL A 168 7.39 0.27 -4.98
N VAL A 169 7.97 1.47 -4.99
CA VAL A 169 7.77 2.48 -3.96
C VAL A 169 6.67 3.42 -4.41
N VAL A 170 5.60 3.49 -3.62
CA VAL A 170 4.52 4.47 -3.84
C VAL A 170 4.59 5.57 -2.80
N SER A 171 4.27 6.78 -3.22
CA SER A 171 4.15 7.96 -2.38
C SER A 171 2.78 8.59 -2.58
N VAL A 172 2.12 8.96 -1.49
CA VAL A 172 0.95 9.83 -1.52
C VAL A 172 1.28 11.07 -0.71
N GLU A 173 1.24 12.21 -1.36
CA GLU A 173 1.44 13.53 -0.76
C GLU A 173 0.13 14.33 -0.78
N GLY A 174 -0.02 15.28 0.13
CA GLY A 174 -1.13 16.22 0.16
C GLY A 174 -0.96 17.21 1.31
N THR A 175 -1.95 18.07 1.50
CA THR A 175 -1.93 19.10 2.56
C THR A 175 -3.04 18.87 3.57
N CYS A 176 -2.70 18.81 4.85
CA CYS A 176 -3.69 18.73 5.92
C CYS A 176 -4.51 20.02 6.00
N TYR A 177 -5.83 19.93 5.83
CA TYR A 177 -6.76 21.05 5.86
C TYR A 177 -6.69 21.83 7.18
N ALA A 178 -6.66 21.11 8.32
CA ALA A 178 -6.71 21.74 9.63
C ALA A 178 -5.41 22.47 10.03
N THR A 179 -4.24 21.93 9.64
CA THR A 179 -2.94 22.45 10.07
C THR A 179 -2.17 23.18 8.97
N GLY A 180 -2.52 22.97 7.70
CA GLY A 180 -1.73 23.41 6.55
C GLY A 180 -0.43 22.62 6.33
N ASN A 181 -0.14 21.62 7.17
CA ASN A 181 1.09 20.84 7.06
C ASN A 181 1.01 19.83 5.91
N MET A 182 2.15 19.56 5.28
CA MET A 182 2.26 18.48 4.31
C MET A 182 2.09 17.12 4.98
N VAL A 183 1.27 16.27 4.37
CA VAL A 183 1.10 14.87 4.73
C VAL A 183 1.74 14.06 3.62
N VAL A 184 2.70 13.21 3.97
CA VAL A 184 3.34 12.30 3.02
C VAL A 184 3.31 10.89 3.59
N THR A 185 2.87 9.94 2.78
CA THR A 185 2.82 8.52 3.13
C THR A 185 3.48 7.70 2.03
N HIS A 186 4.47 6.89 2.43
CA HIS A 186 5.17 5.98 1.53
C HIS A 186 4.80 4.53 1.84
N LYS A 187 4.81 3.68 0.81
CA LYS A 187 4.69 2.23 0.95
C LYS A 187 5.57 1.54 -0.09
N VAL A 188 6.16 0.41 0.29
CA VAL A 188 6.99 -0.40 -0.59
C VAL A 188 6.29 -1.74 -0.85
N TYR A 189 6.20 -2.12 -2.12
CA TYR A 189 5.65 -3.39 -2.57
C TYR A 189 6.76 -4.22 -3.22
N ARG A 190 7.05 -5.37 -2.64
CA ARG A 190 8.04 -6.33 -3.11
C ARG A 190 7.36 -7.48 -3.81
N ALA A 191 7.89 -7.86 -4.97
CA ALA A 191 7.50 -9.08 -5.66
C ALA A 191 7.67 -10.31 -4.74
N GLY A 192 6.70 -11.24 -4.77
CA GLY A 192 6.68 -12.43 -3.91
C GLY A 192 6.34 -12.20 -2.43
N THR A 193 6.13 -10.95 -1.99
CA THR A 193 5.76 -10.63 -0.58
C THR A 193 4.42 -9.93 -0.49
N ASN A 194 4.32 -8.69 -0.99
CA ASN A 194 3.13 -7.85 -0.86
C ASN A 194 2.72 -7.17 -2.19
N LEU A 195 3.23 -7.67 -3.30
CA LEU A 195 2.72 -7.43 -4.65
C LEU A 195 1.97 -8.69 -5.10
N ALA A 196 0.64 -8.65 -5.07
CA ALA A 196 -0.20 -9.80 -5.36
C ALA A 196 -0.60 -9.84 -6.83
N PHE A 197 -0.18 -10.89 -7.54
CA PHE A 197 -0.67 -11.17 -8.88
C PHE A 197 -2.05 -11.80 -8.80
N GLY A 198 -2.95 -11.28 -9.61
CA GLY A 198 -4.25 -11.88 -9.80
C GLY A 198 -5.25 -11.77 -8.67
N ALA A 199 -5.06 -10.75 -7.87
CA ALA A 199 -6.04 -10.34 -6.90
C ALA A 199 -6.68 -9.01 -7.30
N THR A 200 -7.90 -8.79 -6.85
CA THR A 200 -8.56 -7.48 -6.86
C THR A 200 -8.85 -7.07 -5.43
N PHE A 201 -9.05 -5.77 -5.18
CA PHE A 201 -9.38 -5.35 -3.83
C PHE A 201 -10.85 -5.66 -3.48
N ALA A 202 -11.09 -6.12 -2.25
CA ALA A 202 -12.44 -6.30 -1.75
C ALA A 202 -13.21 -4.97 -1.72
N PRO A 203 -14.51 -4.95 -2.06
CA PRO A 203 -15.31 -3.74 -2.03
C PRO A 203 -15.44 -3.22 -0.59
N VAL A 204 -15.09 -1.94 -0.41
CA VAL A 204 -15.13 -1.25 0.89
C VAL A 204 -16.31 -0.30 1.02
N VAL A 205 -16.80 0.22 -0.11
CA VAL A 205 -17.95 1.12 -0.16
C VAL A 205 -19.21 0.28 -0.26
N VAL A 206 -20.14 0.50 0.66
CA VAL A 206 -21.48 -0.12 0.66
C VAL A 206 -22.49 0.94 0.24
N PRO A 207 -23.09 0.82 -0.95
CA PRO A 207 -24.09 1.75 -1.43
C PRO A 207 -25.33 1.82 -0.51
N PRO A 208 -26.01 2.98 -0.43
CA PRO A 208 -27.19 3.16 0.41
C PRO A 208 -28.32 2.13 0.14
N LEU A 209 -28.55 1.80 -1.13
CA LEU A 209 -29.59 0.83 -1.53
C LEU A 209 -29.30 -0.60 -1.00
N GLN A 210 -28.03 -0.94 -0.83
CA GLN A 210 -27.61 -2.25 -0.35
C GLN A 210 -27.66 -2.33 1.19
N GLN A 211 -27.62 -1.19 1.89
CA GLN A 211 -27.82 -1.13 3.34
C GLN A 211 -29.25 -1.52 3.73
N ALA A 212 -30.27 -1.01 3.02
CA ALA A 212 -31.67 -1.33 3.28
C ALA A 212 -31.96 -2.84 3.19
N ALA A 213 -31.36 -3.53 2.20
CA ALA A 213 -31.49 -4.98 2.04
C ALA A 213 -30.79 -5.77 3.16
N ASN A 214 -29.59 -5.33 3.59
CA ASN A 214 -28.85 -5.97 4.68
C ASN A 214 -29.50 -5.74 6.05
N CYS A 215 -30.09 -4.56 6.28
CA CYS A 215 -30.87 -4.26 7.48
C CYS A 215 -32.17 -5.10 7.55
N GLY A 216 -32.82 -5.36 6.41
CA GLY A 216 -33.99 -6.25 6.33
C GLY A 216 -33.67 -7.70 6.70
N ALA A 217 -32.47 -8.19 6.36
CA ALA A 217 -32.02 -9.54 6.75
C ALA A 217 -31.61 -9.65 8.24
N SER A 218 -31.10 -8.56 8.84
CA SER A 218 -30.73 -8.51 10.25
C SER A 218 -31.95 -8.36 11.19
N ALA A 219 -33.01 -7.67 10.74
CA ALA A 219 -34.24 -7.48 11.52
C ALA A 219 -35.05 -8.77 11.75
N ALA A 220 -34.77 -9.85 11.00
CA ALA A 220 -35.42 -11.16 11.16
C ALA A 220 -34.71 -12.08 12.17
N ARG A 221 -33.53 -11.73 12.70
CA ARG A 221 -32.88 -12.46 13.79
C ARG A 221 -33.10 -11.71 15.09
N GLY A 222 -34.02 -12.26 15.88
CA GLY A 222 -34.52 -11.69 17.13
C GLY A 222 -33.43 -11.27 18.12
N LYS A 223 -33.83 -10.32 18.98
CA LYS A 223 -33.10 -9.83 20.16
C LYS A 223 -32.40 -10.98 20.90
N PHE A 224 -31.07 -10.94 20.96
CA PHE A 224 -30.32 -11.54 22.06
C PHE A 224 -29.23 -10.56 22.51
N ILE A 225 -29.42 -10.03 23.72
CA ILE A 225 -28.34 -9.44 24.50
C ILE A 225 -27.59 -10.62 25.11
N GLN A 226 -26.33 -10.79 24.74
CA GLN A 226 -25.34 -11.42 25.61
C GLN A 226 -24.04 -10.62 25.54
N GLN A 227 -23.61 -10.15 26.70
CA GLN A 227 -22.24 -9.73 26.96
C GLN A 227 -21.33 -10.96 26.84
N GLY A 228 -20.19 -10.82 26.16
CA GLY A 228 -19.17 -11.87 26.06
C GLY A 228 -18.19 -11.69 24.91
N GLU A 229 -17.04 -11.10 25.23
CA GLU A 229 -15.69 -11.38 24.71
C GLU A 229 -15.38 -11.36 23.19
N ASN A 230 -14.37 -10.52 22.86
CA ASN A 230 -13.43 -10.64 21.74
C ASN A 230 -13.98 -10.72 20.31
N SER A 231 -14.62 -9.66 19.84
CA SER A 231 -14.71 -9.36 18.41
C SER A 231 -13.96 -8.07 18.10
N ALA A 232 -12.97 -8.14 17.20
CA ALA A 232 -12.30 -6.95 16.69
C ALA A 232 -13.36 -5.97 16.18
N LYS A 233 -13.49 -4.81 16.84
CA LYS A 233 -14.55 -3.84 16.55
C LYS A 233 -14.45 -3.42 15.08
N LYS A 234 -15.48 -3.74 14.30
CA LYS A 234 -15.61 -3.32 12.89
C LYS A 234 -15.63 -1.79 12.86
N GLN A 235 -14.59 -1.15 12.32
CA GLN A 235 -14.57 0.30 12.15
C GLN A 235 -15.34 0.66 10.89
N VAL A 236 -16.54 1.19 11.07
CA VAL A 236 -17.46 1.61 10.01
C VAL A 236 -17.55 3.13 10.02
N HIS A 237 -17.40 3.75 8.85
CA HIS A 237 -17.56 5.19 8.67
C HIS A 237 -18.75 5.49 7.76
N HIS A 238 -19.55 6.51 8.10
CA HIS A 238 -20.73 6.94 7.33
C HIS A 238 -20.53 8.31 6.66
N GLN A 239 -20.58 8.37 5.34
CA GLN A 239 -20.45 9.60 4.55
C GLN A 239 -21.80 9.92 3.88
N GLY A 240 -22.61 10.72 4.56
CA GLY A 240 -24.04 10.82 4.23
C GLY A 240 -24.70 9.45 4.41
N ALA A 241 -25.33 8.94 3.36
CA ALA A 241 -25.93 7.59 3.35
C ALA A 241 -24.94 6.48 2.93
N ILE A 242 -23.69 6.81 2.58
CA ILE A 242 -22.69 5.84 2.11
C ILE A 242 -21.94 5.26 3.32
N GLU A 243 -21.84 3.94 3.41
CA GLU A 243 -21.05 3.26 4.46
C GLU A 243 -19.70 2.81 3.87
N ILE A 244 -18.62 3.01 4.63
CA ILE A 244 -17.28 2.56 4.30
C ILE A 244 -16.82 1.56 5.36
N ASP A 245 -16.59 0.32 4.94
CA ASP A 245 -16.10 -0.77 5.77
C ASP A 245 -14.58 -0.86 5.68
N TYR A 246 -13.89 -0.09 6.52
CA TYR A 246 -12.42 -0.05 6.53
C TYR A 246 -11.78 -1.37 6.98
N SER A 247 -12.53 -2.29 7.62
CA SER A 247 -12.03 -3.64 7.92
C SER A 247 -11.72 -4.46 6.65
N LYS A 248 -12.21 -4.00 5.48
CA LYS A 248 -11.93 -4.59 4.17
C LYS A 248 -10.90 -3.78 3.36
N PHE A 249 -10.36 -2.70 3.90
CA PHE A 249 -9.48 -1.78 3.16
C PHE A 249 -8.26 -2.50 2.57
N HIS A 250 -7.61 -3.34 3.37
CA HIS A 250 -6.44 -4.13 2.97
C HIS A 250 -6.81 -5.50 2.38
N LYS A 251 -8.10 -5.88 2.37
CA LYS A 251 -8.53 -7.22 1.95
C LYS A 251 -8.53 -7.35 0.43
N LEU A 252 -7.99 -8.47 -0.03
CA LEU A 252 -7.96 -8.86 -1.43
C LEU A 252 -8.98 -9.99 -1.70
N LEU A 253 -9.51 -10.02 -2.91
CA LEU A 253 -10.29 -11.09 -3.48
C LEU A 253 -9.42 -11.78 -4.54
N LYS A 254 -9.23 -13.09 -4.43
CA LYS A 254 -8.61 -13.87 -5.51
C LYS A 254 -9.62 -13.99 -6.64
N ASN A 255 -9.25 -13.64 -7.87
CA ASN A 255 -10.15 -13.88 -8.99
C ASN A 255 -10.17 -15.38 -9.30
N ALA A 256 -11.32 -15.92 -9.69
CA ALA A 256 -11.53 -17.34 -9.96
C ALA A 256 -10.86 -17.85 -11.26
N CYS A 257 -10.19 -16.99 -12.03
CA CYS A 257 -9.65 -17.34 -13.34
C CYS A 257 -8.14 -17.55 -13.25
N GLY A 258 -7.71 -18.79 -13.53
CA GLY A 258 -6.34 -19.28 -13.42
C GLY A 258 -5.39 -18.86 -14.53
N ASP A 259 -5.76 -17.95 -15.43
CA ASP A 259 -4.89 -17.53 -16.53
C ASP A 259 -4.47 -16.08 -16.34
N TYR A 260 -3.46 -15.91 -15.48
CA TYR A 260 -2.70 -14.68 -15.38
C TYR A 260 -1.63 -14.53 -16.45
N LYS A 261 -1.40 -15.55 -17.28
CA LYS A 261 -0.45 -15.50 -18.39
C LYS A 261 -0.91 -14.54 -19.51
#